data_AF-A0A7S2CU05-F1
#
_entry.id   AF-A0A7S2CU05-F1
#
_cell.length_a   1.000
_cell.length_b   1.000
_cell.length_c   1.000
_cell.angle_alpha   90.00
_cell.angle_beta   90.00
_cell.angle_gamma   90.00
#
_symmetry.space_group_name_H-M   'P 1'
#
loop_
_entity.id
_entity.type
_entity.pdbx_description
1 polymer ?
#
loop_
_entity_poly.entity_id
_entity_poly.type
_entity_poly.pdbx_seq_one_letter_code
_entity_poly.pdbx_strand_id
1 'polypeptide(L)'
;RGNFAGYGGGFNQSYHDSCDVNSAVKQALKAFIASGDKFYQACTFVPQAEYFDGPHGITLPVDNRLFPSSMNAVFRAHGYEDMFIETDDLLHVRDCDHVWVADLDRETRALIRQVYARDYELLCKHFGYCDPDENTCIKGVPQMCPPSVLA
;
A
#
# COMPACT_ATOMS: atom_id res chain seq x y z
N ARG A 1 -7.45 -8.26 8.26
CA ARG A 1 -6.42 -9.30 8.01
C ARG A 1 -5.07 -8.61 8.10
N GLY A 2 -4.11 -9.06 8.92
CA GLY A 2 -2.80 -8.38 8.99
C GLY A 2 -1.93 -8.63 10.23
N ASN A 3 -2.49 -8.96 11.39
CA ASN A 3 -1.71 -9.11 12.64
C ASN A 3 -1.44 -10.58 13.01
N PHE A 4 -0.92 -11.36 12.06
CA PHE A 4 -0.45 -12.73 12.35
C PHE A 4 1.07 -12.78 12.27
N ALA A 5 1.68 -13.55 13.16
CA ALA A 5 3.13 -13.72 13.16
C ALA A 5 3.60 -14.23 11.79
N GLY A 6 4.53 -13.50 11.17
CA GLY A 6 5.06 -13.84 9.85
C GLY A 6 4.25 -13.36 8.64
N TYR A 7 3.23 -12.52 8.81
CA TYR A 7 2.39 -12.01 7.70
C TYR A 7 2.26 -10.47 7.71
N GLY A 8 3.36 -9.75 7.48
CA GLY A 8 3.39 -8.31 7.17
C GLY A 8 3.09 -7.33 8.30
N GLY A 9 2.27 -7.73 9.28
CA GLY A 9 1.82 -6.91 10.41
C GLY A 9 1.99 -7.58 11.77
N GLY A 10 2.77 -8.67 11.85
CA GLY A 10 3.15 -9.31 13.11
C GLY A 10 4.21 -8.52 13.89
N PHE A 11 4.03 -7.20 14.01
CA PHE A 11 4.96 -6.30 14.67
C PHE A 11 4.87 -6.46 16.20
N ASN A 12 5.88 -5.93 16.91
CA ASN A 12 5.83 -5.87 18.36
C ASN A 12 4.60 -5.05 18.79
N GLN A 13 3.88 -5.54 19.79
CA GLN A 13 2.71 -4.87 20.38
C GLN A 13 3.00 -3.41 20.73
N SER A 14 4.23 -3.09 21.17
CA SER A 14 4.62 -1.70 21.50
C SER A 14 4.47 -0.73 20.33
N TYR A 15 4.67 -1.18 19.08
CA TYR A 15 4.48 -0.32 17.91
C TYR A 15 2.99 -0.06 17.64
N HIS A 16 2.13 -1.05 17.87
CA HIS A 16 0.69 -0.88 17.76
C HIS A 16 0.17 0.08 18.84
N ASP A 17 0.58 -0.12 20.09
CA ASP A 17 0.10 0.67 21.24
C ASP A 17 0.49 2.16 21.12
N SER A 18 1.63 2.46 20.49
CA SER A 18 2.14 3.83 20.31
C SER A 18 1.89 4.42 18.93
N CYS A 19 1.29 3.65 18.01
CA CYS A 19 1.16 4.01 16.60
C CYS A 19 2.49 4.41 15.92
N ASP A 20 3.62 3.82 16.34
CA ASP A 20 4.93 4.06 15.72
C ASP A 20 5.10 3.22 14.44
N VAL A 21 4.32 3.60 13.43
CA VAL A 21 4.33 2.99 12.09
C VAL A 21 5.69 3.17 11.42
N ASN A 22 6.34 4.32 11.61
CA ASN A 22 7.64 4.62 11.03
C ASN A 22 8.70 3.59 11.45
N SER A 23 8.85 3.34 12.75
CA SER A 23 9.83 2.36 13.24
C SER A 23 9.47 0.93 12.83
N ALA A 24 8.18 0.56 12.85
CA ALA A 24 7.71 -0.76 12.44
C ALA A 24 8.04 -1.04 10.96
N VAL A 25 7.70 -0.10 10.06
CA VAL A 25 8.00 -0.21 8.63
C VAL A 25 9.51 -0.23 8.38
N LYS A 26 10.26 0.67 9.04
CA LYS A 26 11.73 0.69 8.94
C LYS A 26 12.36 -0.64 9.33
N GLN A 27 11.92 -1.23 10.44
CA GLN A 27 12.41 -2.53 10.89
C GLN A 27 12.09 -3.64 9.87
N ALA A 28 10.85 -3.69 9.37
CA ALA A 28 10.45 -4.68 8.37
C ALA A 28 11.29 -4.59 7.10
N LEU A 29 11.48 -3.39 6.54
CA LEU A 29 12.23 -3.21 5.30
C LEU A 29 13.71 -3.56 5.47
N LYS A 30 14.32 -3.19 6.60
CA LYS A 30 15.70 -3.61 6.92
C LYS A 30 15.82 -5.13 7.02
N ALA A 31 14.87 -5.79 7.68
CA ALA A 31 14.85 -7.25 7.79
C ALA A 31 14.62 -7.93 6.43
N PHE A 32 13.74 -7.39 5.60
CA PHE A 32 13.50 -7.84 4.23
C PHE A 32 14.76 -7.75 3.37
N ILE A 33 15.43 -6.58 3.37
CA ILE A 33 16.67 -6.38 2.62
C ILE A 33 17.77 -7.33 3.11
N ALA A 34 17.91 -7.48 4.44
CA ALA A 34 18.93 -8.33 5.03
C ALA A 34 18.69 -9.83 4.81
N SER A 35 17.44 -10.27 4.66
CA SER A 35 17.12 -11.68 4.44
C SER A 35 17.53 -12.14 3.03
N GLY A 36 17.48 -11.23 2.04
CA GLY A 36 17.63 -11.58 0.62
C GLY A 36 16.50 -12.50 0.11
N ASP A 37 15.49 -12.77 0.92
CA ASP A 37 14.36 -13.63 0.59
C ASP A 37 13.24 -12.80 -0.02
N LYS A 38 13.04 -12.94 -1.33
CA LYS A 38 11.95 -12.29 -2.06
C LYS A 38 10.57 -12.61 -1.47
N PHE A 39 10.40 -13.76 -0.82
CA PHE A 39 9.14 -14.22 -0.26
C PHE A 39 9.00 -13.97 1.24
N TYR A 40 9.87 -13.12 1.81
CA TYR A 40 9.87 -12.75 3.21
C TYR A 40 8.46 -12.37 3.73
N GLN A 41 8.13 -12.89 4.91
CA GLN A 41 6.81 -12.77 5.53
C GLN A 41 5.67 -13.17 4.58
N ALA A 42 5.78 -14.38 4.02
CA ALA A 42 4.76 -14.98 3.15
C ALA A 42 4.36 -14.06 2.00
N CYS A 43 5.37 -13.54 1.29
CA CYS A 43 5.23 -12.66 0.13
C CYS A 43 4.67 -11.25 0.41
N THR A 44 4.48 -10.85 1.68
CA THR A 44 3.83 -9.56 2.00
C THR A 44 4.59 -8.35 1.45
N PHE A 45 5.91 -8.44 1.32
CA PHE A 45 6.76 -7.34 0.83
C PHE A 45 7.14 -7.46 -0.65
N VAL A 46 6.63 -8.45 -1.39
CA VAL A 46 6.92 -8.61 -2.81
C VAL A 46 6.47 -7.35 -3.57
N PRO A 47 7.37 -6.67 -4.32
CA PRO A 47 6.99 -5.52 -5.14
C PRO A 47 5.90 -5.87 -6.15
N GLN A 48 4.97 -4.95 -6.37
CA GLN A 48 3.85 -5.15 -7.31
C GLN A 48 4.34 -5.43 -8.72
N ALA A 49 5.48 -4.85 -9.13
CA ALA A 49 6.09 -5.09 -10.43
C ALA A 49 6.28 -6.57 -10.76
N GLU A 50 6.58 -7.38 -9.76
CA GLU A 50 6.79 -8.82 -9.93
C GLU A 50 5.51 -9.56 -10.38
N TYR A 51 4.33 -9.01 -10.08
CA TYR A 51 3.05 -9.53 -10.56
C TYR A 51 2.69 -9.05 -11.98
N PHE A 52 3.35 -8.01 -12.50
CA PHE A 52 3.17 -7.52 -13.87
C PHE A 52 4.08 -8.22 -14.88
N ASP A 53 5.31 -8.57 -14.49
CA ASP A 53 6.32 -9.07 -15.44
C ASP A 53 6.25 -10.57 -15.74
N GLY A 54 5.39 -11.31 -15.03
CA GLY A 54 5.26 -12.75 -15.20
C GLY A 54 4.62 -13.16 -16.55
N PRO A 55 4.76 -14.42 -16.99
CA PRO A 55 4.07 -14.94 -18.19
C PRO A 55 2.54 -14.82 -18.15
N HIS A 56 1.99 -14.69 -16.95
CA HIS A 56 0.57 -14.44 -16.67
C HIS A 56 0.39 -13.14 -15.89
N GLY A 57 1.23 -12.15 -16.19
CA GLY A 57 1.27 -10.89 -15.48
C GLY A 57 -0.02 -10.08 -15.59
N ILE A 58 -0.23 -9.19 -14.63
CA ILE A 58 -1.38 -8.29 -14.60
C ILE A 58 -1.41 -7.45 -15.88
N THR A 59 -2.52 -7.50 -16.62
CA THR A 59 -2.73 -6.70 -17.84
C THR A 59 -3.66 -5.51 -17.62
N LEU A 60 -4.39 -5.48 -16.50
CA LEU A 60 -5.36 -4.44 -16.18
C LEU A 60 -4.96 -3.77 -14.86
N PRO A 61 -4.26 -2.63 -14.92
CA PRO A 61 -3.86 -1.90 -13.73
C PRO A 61 -5.07 -1.15 -13.14
N VAL A 62 -5.19 -1.16 -11.80
CA VAL A 62 -6.21 -0.41 -11.06
C VAL A 62 -5.53 0.62 -10.17
N ASP A 63 -5.96 1.87 -10.28
CA ASP A 63 -5.39 2.96 -9.50
C ASP A 63 -5.92 2.94 -8.06
N ASN A 64 -5.10 2.49 -7.12
CA ASN A 64 -5.50 2.42 -5.72
C ASN A 64 -5.66 3.79 -5.06
N ARG A 65 -5.06 4.86 -5.58
CA ARG A 65 -5.25 6.22 -5.04
C ARG A 65 -6.67 6.74 -5.25
N LEU A 66 -7.34 6.24 -6.30
CA LEU A 66 -8.70 6.58 -6.68
C LEU A 66 -9.73 5.52 -6.26
N PHE A 67 -9.34 4.51 -5.48
CA PHE A 67 -10.25 3.48 -5.02
C PHE A 67 -11.34 4.05 -4.09
N PRO A 68 -12.62 3.60 -4.18
CA PRO A 68 -13.14 2.53 -5.05
C PRO A 68 -13.47 2.94 -6.49
N SER A 69 -13.45 4.24 -6.81
CA SER A 69 -13.94 4.75 -8.09
C SER A 69 -13.20 4.19 -9.32
N SER A 70 -11.89 3.98 -9.21
CA SER A 70 -11.08 3.36 -10.27
C SER A 70 -11.47 1.91 -10.54
N MET A 71 -11.73 1.12 -9.50
CA MET A 71 -12.19 -0.26 -9.66
C MET A 71 -13.62 -0.32 -10.20
N ASN A 72 -14.50 0.58 -9.76
CA ASN A 72 -15.87 0.65 -10.28
C ASN A 72 -15.90 1.06 -11.76
N ALA A 73 -14.98 1.91 -12.21
CA ALA A 73 -14.81 2.21 -13.63
C ALA A 73 -14.41 0.96 -14.44
N VAL A 74 -13.53 0.12 -13.88
CA VAL A 74 -13.19 -1.18 -14.47
C VAL A 74 -14.41 -2.10 -14.52
N PHE A 75 -15.15 -2.26 -13.42
CA PHE A 75 -16.35 -3.09 -13.41
C PHE A 75 -17.35 -2.66 -14.48
N ARG A 76 -17.64 -1.36 -14.59
CA ARG A 76 -18.52 -0.82 -15.62
C ARG A 76 -18.00 -1.11 -17.03
N ALA A 77 -16.72 -0.90 -17.30
CA ALA A 77 -16.12 -1.14 -18.62
C ALA A 77 -16.19 -2.61 -19.05
N HIS A 78 -16.30 -3.53 -18.10
CA HIS A 78 -16.40 -4.96 -18.33
C HIS A 78 -17.83 -5.52 -18.17
N GLY A 79 -18.84 -4.65 -18.07
CA GLY A 79 -20.26 -5.04 -18.04
C GLY A 79 -20.78 -5.53 -16.69
N TYR A 80 -20.06 -5.28 -15.60
CA TYR A 80 -20.52 -5.57 -14.25
C TYR A 80 -21.27 -4.36 -13.70
N GLU A 81 -22.59 -4.39 -13.74
CA GLU A 81 -23.46 -3.28 -13.30
C GLU A 81 -23.89 -3.39 -11.83
N ASP A 82 -23.78 -4.59 -11.24
CA ASP A 82 -24.24 -4.95 -9.90
C ASP A 82 -23.11 -5.26 -8.91
N MET A 83 -21.85 -5.13 -9.35
CA MET A 83 -20.65 -5.41 -8.54
C MET A 83 -19.92 -4.13 -8.10
N PHE A 84 -20.57 -2.97 -8.18
CA PHE A 84 -19.94 -1.73 -7.75
C PHE A 84 -19.67 -1.78 -6.24
N ILE A 85 -18.45 -1.38 -5.90
CA ILE A 85 -17.97 -1.31 -4.54
C ILE A 85 -18.53 -0.04 -3.94
N GLU A 86 -19.45 -0.20 -3.00
CA GLU A 86 -19.94 0.89 -2.18
C GLU A 86 -18.95 1.18 -1.05
N THR A 87 -18.85 2.44 -0.65
CA THR A 87 -17.93 2.87 0.41
C THR A 87 -18.20 2.15 1.73
N ASP A 88 -19.47 1.82 2.01
CA ASP A 88 -19.89 1.13 3.23
C ASP A 88 -19.45 -0.34 3.27
N ASP A 89 -19.13 -0.94 2.12
CA ASP A 89 -18.63 -2.31 2.01
C ASP A 89 -17.10 -2.41 2.22
N LEU A 90 -16.43 -1.28 2.38
CA LEU A 90 -14.97 -1.22 2.49
C LEU A 90 -14.48 -1.64 3.86
N LEU A 91 -13.77 -2.76 3.89
CA LEU A 91 -13.01 -3.21 5.05
C LEU A 91 -11.56 -2.72 4.94
N HIS A 92 -11.14 -1.94 5.93
CA HIS A 92 -9.79 -1.38 6.02
C HIS A 92 -9.21 -1.59 7.44
N VAL A 93 -7.89 -1.55 7.57
CA VAL A 93 -7.19 -1.68 8.86
C VAL A 93 -7.48 -0.44 9.70
N ARG A 94 -8.22 -0.61 10.79
CA ARG A 94 -8.52 0.49 11.72
C ARG A 94 -7.40 0.64 12.74
N ASP A 95 -7.39 1.78 13.41
CA ASP A 95 -6.44 2.21 14.42
C ASP A 95 -5.19 2.89 13.82
N CYS A 96 -4.67 3.88 14.53
CA CYS A 96 -3.60 4.76 14.07
C CYS A 96 -3.96 5.62 12.84
N ASP A 97 -5.25 5.90 12.62
CA ASP A 97 -5.81 6.70 11.52
C ASP A 97 -5.26 8.16 11.40
N HIS A 98 -4.45 8.59 12.36
CA HIS A 98 -3.80 9.91 12.37
C HIS A 98 -2.37 9.88 11.82
N VAL A 99 -1.79 8.69 11.61
CA VAL A 99 -0.45 8.49 11.07
C VAL A 99 -0.55 8.14 9.59
N TRP A 100 0.27 8.76 8.75
CA TRP A 100 0.28 8.54 7.31
C TRP A 100 1.68 8.68 6.71
N VAL A 101 1.79 8.63 5.38
CA VAL A 101 3.07 8.61 4.67
C VAL A 101 3.97 9.82 4.93
N ALA A 102 3.39 10.97 5.31
CA ALA A 102 4.18 12.16 5.63
C ALA A 102 4.88 12.07 7.00
N ASP A 103 4.44 11.18 7.89
CA ASP A 103 5.08 10.96 9.20
C ASP A 103 6.29 10.03 9.11
N LEU A 104 6.53 9.43 7.95
CA LEU A 104 7.71 8.61 7.72
C LEU A 104 8.96 9.48 7.61
N ASP A 105 10.00 9.09 8.35
CA ASP A 105 11.27 9.80 8.28
C ASP A 105 12.02 9.52 6.97
N ARG A 106 13.07 10.31 6.74
CA ARG A 106 13.87 10.25 5.52
C ARG A 106 14.50 8.87 5.29
N GLU A 107 14.91 8.18 6.34
CA GLU A 107 15.53 6.86 6.24
C GLU A 107 14.49 5.82 5.81
N THR A 108 13.31 5.83 6.44
CA THR A 108 12.21 4.93 6.09
C THR A 108 11.77 5.14 4.64
N ARG A 109 11.60 6.39 4.21
CA ARG A 109 11.27 6.71 2.81
C ARG A 109 12.35 6.24 1.83
N ALA A 110 13.63 6.35 2.20
CA ALA A 110 14.73 5.85 1.38
C ALA A 110 14.70 4.31 1.25
N LEU A 111 14.41 3.58 2.33
CA LEU A 111 14.26 2.13 2.30
C LEU A 111 13.08 1.69 1.43
N ILE A 112 11.93 2.38 1.52
CA ILE A 112 10.76 2.13 0.67
C ILE A 112 11.15 2.29 -0.80
N ARG A 113 11.80 3.40 -1.16
CA ARG A 113 12.25 3.63 -2.55
C ARG A 113 13.27 2.59 -3.02
N GLN A 114 14.15 2.12 -2.15
CA GLN A 114 15.10 1.05 -2.49
C GLN A 114 14.37 -0.25 -2.83
N VAL A 115 13.39 -0.65 -2.01
CA VAL A 115 12.67 -1.92 -2.17
C VAL A 115 11.69 -1.87 -3.34
N TYR A 116 10.98 -0.75 -3.50
CA TYR A 116 9.86 -0.60 -4.43
C TYR A 116 10.19 0.30 -5.64
N ALA A 117 11.47 0.47 -5.99
CA ALA A 117 11.90 1.34 -7.10
C ALA A 117 11.11 1.08 -8.41
N ARG A 118 10.93 -0.21 -8.75
CA ARG A 118 10.20 -0.65 -9.95
C ARG A 118 8.71 -0.37 -9.88
N ASP A 119 8.14 -0.34 -8.67
CA ASP A 119 6.72 -0.02 -8.48
C ASP A 119 6.47 1.46 -8.75
N TYR A 120 7.40 2.36 -8.39
CA TYR A 120 7.31 3.78 -8.76
C TYR A 120 7.35 3.99 -10.28
N GLU A 121 8.20 3.24 -10.99
CA GLU A 121 8.22 3.26 -12.46
C GLU A 121 6.89 2.80 -13.07
N LEU A 122 6.29 1.75 -12.51
CA LEU A 122 4.96 1.26 -12.92
C LEU A 122 3.86 2.28 -12.65
N LEU A 123 3.86 2.91 -11.47
CA LEU A 123 2.89 3.94 -11.12
C LEU A 123 2.99 5.14 -12.08
N CYS A 124 4.20 5.59 -12.39
CA CYS A 124 4.43 6.65 -13.37
C CYS A 124 3.94 6.25 -14.77
N LYS A 125 4.27 5.03 -15.21
CA LYS A 125 3.87 4.51 -16.53
C LYS A 125 2.36 4.39 -16.71
N HIS A 126 1.64 3.89 -15.71
CA HIS A 126 0.20 3.58 -15.83
C HIS A 126 -0.71 4.71 -15.39
N PHE A 127 -0.29 5.52 -14.41
CA PHE A 127 -1.15 6.52 -13.78
C PHE A 127 -0.55 7.93 -13.77
N GLY A 128 0.68 8.12 -14.26
CA GLY A 128 1.36 9.42 -14.31
C GLY A 128 1.92 9.88 -12.97
N TYR A 129 1.93 9.02 -11.95
CA TYR A 129 2.48 9.33 -10.62
C TYR A 129 3.99 9.12 -10.60
N CYS A 130 4.71 10.16 -11.02
CA CYS A 130 6.15 10.08 -11.24
C CYS A 130 6.99 10.71 -10.11
N ASP A 131 6.38 11.35 -9.12
CA ASP A 131 7.08 11.90 -7.96
C ASP A 131 7.18 10.83 -6.85
N PRO A 132 8.38 10.29 -6.57
CA PRO A 132 8.56 9.28 -5.53
C PRO A 132 8.54 9.86 -4.11
N ASP A 133 8.53 11.19 -3.97
CA ASP A 133 8.43 11.89 -2.69
C ASP A 133 7.03 12.43 -2.40
N GLU A 134 6.07 12.24 -3.31
CA GLU A 134 4.68 12.65 -3.12
C GLU A 134 4.04 11.96 -1.91
N ASN A 135 3.38 12.74 -1.05
CA ASN A 135 2.58 12.19 0.03
C ASN A 135 1.17 11.88 -0.47
N THR A 136 0.73 10.64 -0.31
CA THR A 136 -0.60 10.19 -0.72
C THR A 136 -1.32 9.43 0.37
N CYS A 137 -2.64 9.50 0.33
CA CYS A 137 -3.55 8.66 1.09
C CYS A 137 -4.79 8.38 0.22
N ILE A 138 -5.57 7.33 0.54
CA ILE A 138 -6.70 6.90 -0.29
C ILE A 138 -7.99 7.56 0.22
N LYS A 139 -8.35 8.69 -0.38
CA LYS A 139 -9.48 9.53 0.08
C LYS A 139 -10.84 8.84 0.02
N GLY A 140 -11.01 7.89 -0.91
CA GLY A 140 -12.25 7.14 -1.09
C GLY A 140 -12.45 5.99 -0.11
N VAL A 141 -11.44 5.66 0.70
CA VAL A 141 -11.54 4.62 1.74
C VAL A 141 -11.64 5.31 3.11
N PRO A 142 -12.73 5.08 3.87
CA PRO A 142 -12.89 5.67 5.19
C PRO A 142 -11.68 5.39 6.09
N GLN A 143 -11.22 6.41 6.81
CA GLN A 143 -10.13 6.35 7.78
C GLN A 143 -8.72 6.06 7.22
N MET A 144 -8.54 5.91 5.90
CA MET A 144 -7.20 5.77 5.29
C MET A 144 -6.44 7.08 5.09
N CYS A 145 -7.11 8.21 5.32
CA CYS A 145 -6.52 9.53 5.31
C CYS A 145 -6.76 10.18 6.68
N PRO A 146 -5.73 10.81 7.28
CA PRO A 146 -5.94 11.61 8.48
C PRO A 146 -6.96 12.72 8.21
N PRO A 147 -7.82 13.06 9.18
CA PRO A 147 -8.78 14.15 9.04
C PRO A 147 -8.14 15.49 8.64
N SER A 148 -6.90 15.73 9.07
CA SER A 148 -6.11 16.92 8.72
C SER A 148 -5.78 17.06 7.24
N VAL A 149 -5.83 15.96 6.47
CA VAL A 149 -5.53 15.91 5.02
C VAL A 149 -6.82 15.95 4.18
N LEU A 150 -7.98 15.73 4.81
CA LEU A 150 -9.29 15.73 4.16
C LEU A 150 -10.02 17.08 4.26
N ALA A 151 -9.53 17.99 5.13
CA ALA A 151 -10.08 19.33 5.35
C ALA A 151 -9.76 20.32 4.23
#